data_AF-A0A847YY40-F1
#
_entry.id   AF-A0A847YY40-F1
#
_cell.length_a   1.000
_cell.length_b   1.000
_cell.length_c   1.000
_cell.angle_alpha   90.00
_cell.angle_beta   90.00
_cell.angle_gamma   90.00
#
_symmetry.space_group_name_H-M   'P 1'
#
loop_
_entity.id
_entity.type
_entity.pdbx_description
1 polymer ?
#
loop_
_entity_poly.entity_id
_entity_poly.type
_entity_poly.pdbx_seq_one_letter_code
_entity_poly.pdbx_strand_id
1 'polypeptide(L)'
;MRPLYRRKIMEKGRKIQFTFSQKTIEIIGWLKKVTDAASLAEVIRNALYVYHWLAKFIINGGEVFCVDAEGKPVKLIFPNIQKQGGE
;
A
#
# COMPACT_ATOMS: atom_id res chain seq x y z
N MET A 1 -36.18 5.48 -43.08
CA MET A 1 -35.45 5.80 -41.83
C MET A 1 -34.68 4.58 -41.38
N ARG A 2 -33.35 4.65 -41.20
CA ARG A 2 -32.54 3.57 -40.60
C ARG A 2 -32.21 3.95 -39.16
N PRO A 3 -32.31 3.03 -38.18
CA PRO A 3 -31.92 3.35 -36.82
C PRO A 3 -30.39 3.44 -36.72
N LEU A 4 -29.90 4.59 -36.25
CA LEU A 4 -28.51 4.78 -35.87
C LEU A 4 -28.27 4.03 -34.56
N TYR A 5 -27.72 2.82 -34.63
CA TYR A 5 -27.17 2.14 -33.46
C TYR A 5 -25.98 2.96 -32.94
N ARG A 6 -26.21 3.70 -31.85
CA ARG A 6 -25.14 4.35 -31.08
C ARG A 6 -24.30 3.25 -30.43
N ARG A 7 -23.19 2.86 -31.08
CA ARG A 7 -22.17 2.01 -30.45
C ARG A 7 -21.68 2.74 -29.19
N LYS A 8 -22.07 2.25 -28.01
CA LYS A 8 -21.33 2.50 -26.77
C LYS A 8 -19.95 1.88 -26.99
N ILE A 9 -18.96 2.71 -27.31
CA ILE A 9 -17.56 2.30 -27.25
C ILE A 9 -17.31 2.00 -25.77
N MET A 10 -17.36 0.72 -25.40
CA MET A 10 -16.84 0.29 -24.11
C MET A 10 -15.37 0.69 -24.09
N GLU A 11 -15.02 1.70 -23.30
CA GLU A 11 -13.63 1.99 -22.99
C GLU A 11 -13.01 0.69 -22.49
N LYS A 12 -12.12 0.09 -23.30
CA LYS A 12 -11.36 -1.08 -22.90
C LYS A 12 -10.59 -0.68 -21.65
N GLY A 13 -11.05 -1.13 -20.48
CA GLY A 13 -10.38 -0.86 -19.22
C GLY A 13 -8.90 -1.17 -19.37
N ARG A 14 -8.05 -0.15 -19.20
CA ARG A 14 -6.60 -0.33 -19.28
C ARG A 14 -6.21 -1.29 -18.17
N LYS A 15 -5.74 -2.49 -18.55
CA LYS A 15 -5.13 -3.42 -17.59
C LYS A 15 -3.84 -2.78 -17.11
N ILE A 16 -3.82 -2.36 -15.85
CA ILE A 16 -2.60 -1.91 -15.20
C ILE A 16 -1.85 -3.17 -14.77
N GLN A 17 -0.68 -3.39 -15.35
CA GLN A 17 0.21 -4.47 -14.97
C GLN A 17 1.25 -3.93 -14.00
N PHE A 18 1.38 -4.59 -12.86
CA PHE A 18 2.44 -4.29 -11.90
C PHE A 18 3.52 -5.36 -12.01
N THR A 19 4.77 -4.92 -11.94
CA THR A 19 5.92 -5.82 -11.82
C THR A 19 6.51 -5.62 -10.44
N PHE A 20 6.68 -6.73 -9.71
CA PHE A 20 7.29 -6.74 -8.39
C PHE A 20 8.65 -7.43 -8.47
N SER A 21 9.57 -7.02 -7.60
CA SER A 21 10.80 -7.78 -7.41
C SER A 21 10.48 -9.15 -6.80
N GLN A 22 11.36 -10.13 -7.03
CA GLN A 22 11.25 -11.47 -6.45
C GLN A 22 11.08 -11.42 -4.92
N LYS A 23 11.89 -10.59 -4.25
CA LYS A 23 11.83 -10.37 -2.79
C LYS A 23 10.46 -9.88 -2.32
N THR A 24 9.82 -8.99 -3.08
CA THR A 24 8.47 -8.50 -2.74
C THR A 24 7.44 -9.63 -2.79
N ILE A 25 7.51 -10.49 -3.81
CA ILE A 25 6.61 -11.65 -3.91
C ILE A 25 6.81 -12.63 -2.76
N GLU A 26 8.06 -12.89 -2.38
CA GLU A 26 8.40 -13.73 -1.22
C GLU A 26 7.83 -13.18 0.08
N ILE A 27 7.97 -11.87 0.32
CA ILE A 27 7.41 -11.19 1.50
C ILE A 27 5.88 -11.29 1.52
N ILE A 28 5.21 -10.99 0.40
CA ILE A 28 3.74 -11.08 0.32
C ILE A 28 3.28 -12.53 0.56
N GLY A 29 4.00 -13.50 0.01
CA GLY A 29 3.72 -14.92 0.22
C GLY A 29 3.90 -15.37 1.68
N TRP A 30 4.96 -14.90 2.33
CA TRP A 30 5.19 -15.14 3.77
C TRP A 30 4.09 -14.48 4.61
N LEU A 31 3.75 -13.22 4.35
CA LEU A 31 2.68 -12.50 5.05
C LEU A 31 1.34 -13.23 4.92
N LYS A 32 0.97 -13.67 3.71
CA LYS A 32 -0.27 -14.43 3.50
C LYS A 32 -0.34 -15.67 4.41
N LYS A 33 0.77 -16.40 4.56
CA LYS A 33 0.84 -17.60 5.40
C LYS A 33 0.71 -17.27 6.89
N VAL A 34 1.38 -16.21 7.35
CA VAL A 34 1.38 -15.83 8.77
C VAL A 34 0.05 -15.22 9.21
N THR A 35 -0.59 -14.45 8.34
CA THR A 35 -1.86 -13.77 8.65
C THR A 35 -3.10 -14.56 8.23
N ASP A 36 -2.92 -15.75 7.66
CA ASP A 36 -3.99 -16.57 7.05
C ASP A 36 -4.90 -15.78 6.08
N ALA A 37 -4.32 -14.85 5.30
CA ALA A 37 -5.10 -14.03 4.38
C ALA A 37 -5.67 -14.91 3.25
N ALA A 38 -6.90 -14.63 2.81
CA ALA A 38 -7.58 -15.40 1.77
C ALA A 38 -6.88 -15.27 0.40
N SER A 39 -6.22 -14.14 0.15
CA SER A 39 -5.52 -13.89 -1.12
C SER A 39 -4.32 -12.94 -0.98
N LEU A 40 -3.42 -12.93 -1.98
CA LEU A 40 -2.33 -11.94 -2.05
C LEU A 40 -2.87 -10.51 -2.19
N ALA A 41 -4.02 -10.33 -2.86
CA ALA A 41 -4.67 -9.03 -3.01
C ALA A 41 -5.14 -8.47 -1.66
N GLU A 42 -5.58 -9.33 -0.75
CA GLU A 42 -5.93 -8.94 0.62
C GLU A 42 -4.70 -8.49 1.41
N VAL A 43 -3.59 -9.21 1.32
CA VAL A 43 -2.31 -8.80 1.95
C VAL A 43 -1.89 -7.41 1.46
N ILE A 44 -1.91 -7.19 0.14
CA ILE A 44 -1.56 -5.90 -0.47
C ILE A 44 -2.50 -4.79 0.02
N ARG A 45 -3.81 -5.06 0.07
CA ARG A 45 -4.80 -4.09 0.55
C ARG A 45 -4.55 -3.71 2.01
N ASN A 46 -4.30 -4.69 2.87
CA ASN A 46 -4.01 -4.47 4.28
C ASN A 46 -2.70 -3.68 4.46
N ALA A 47 -1.66 -4.01 3.69
CA ALA A 47 -0.40 -3.27 3.70
C ALA A 47 -0.59 -1.80 3.28
N LEU A 48 -1.41 -1.53 2.26
CA LEU A 48 -1.75 -0.18 1.84
C LEU A 48 -2.54 0.59 2.91
N TYR A 49 -3.45 -0.07 3.63
CA TYR A 49 -4.16 0.55 4.75
C TYR A 49 -3.22 0.96 5.88
N VAL A 50 -2.30 0.08 6.27
CA VAL A 50 -1.29 0.39 7.31
C VAL A 50 -0.40 1.54 6.85
N TYR A 51 0.05 1.51 5.59
CA TYR A 51 0.86 2.59 5.02
C TYR A 51 0.12 3.92 5.03
N HIS A 52 -1.15 3.95 4.63
CA HIS A 52 -1.98 5.15 4.63
C HIS A 52 -2.20 5.69 6.05
N TRP A 53 -2.46 4.82 7.03
CA TRP A 53 -2.57 5.21 8.43
C TRP A 53 -1.26 5.81 8.95
N LEU A 54 -0.13 5.16 8.68
CA LEU A 54 1.19 5.60 9.09
C LEU A 54 1.56 6.95 8.47
N ALA A 55 1.23 7.14 7.18
CA ALA A 55 1.43 8.42 6.51
C ALA A 55 0.64 9.54 7.18
N LYS A 56 -0.65 9.32 7.46
CA LYS A 56 -1.48 10.31 8.18
C LYS A 56 -0.94 10.62 9.57
N PHE A 57 -0.53 9.60 10.30
CA PHE A 57 0.02 9.76 11.64
C PHE A 57 1.27 10.64 11.64
N ILE A 58 2.21 10.38 10.73
CA ILE A 58 3.44 11.18 10.60
C ILE A 58 3.14 12.60 10.12
N ILE A 59 2.25 12.78 9.14
CA ILE A 59 1.86 14.10 8.63
C ILE A 59 1.32 14.98 9.77
N ASN A 60 0.55 14.38 10.70
CA ASN A 60 0.00 15.04 11.89
C ASN A 60 1.01 15.20 13.03
N GLY A 61 2.30 15.02 12.77
CA GLY A 61 3.37 15.23 13.75
C GLY A 61 3.77 14.00 14.56
N GLY A 62 3.08 12.87 14.37
CA GLY A 62 3.37 11.60 15.05
C GLY A 62 4.75 11.04 14.71
N GLU A 63 5.27 10.22 15.63
CA GLU A 63 6.61 9.62 15.52
C GLU A 63 6.52 8.11 15.68
N VAL A 64 7.16 7.38 14.79
CA VAL A 64 7.14 5.91 14.77
C VAL A 64 8.46 5.39 15.31
N PHE A 65 8.39 4.46 16.26
CA PHE A 65 9.54 3.79 16.83
C PHE A 65 9.41 2.28 16.59
N CYS A 66 10.50 1.62 16.25
CA CYS A 66 10.63 0.16 16.39
C CYS A 66 11.47 -0.16 17.61
N VAL A 67 11.39 -1.41 18.06
CA VAL A 67 12.25 -1.94 19.12
C VAL A 67 13.36 -2.73 18.44
N ASP A 68 14.62 -2.43 18.77
CA ASP A 68 15.77 -3.19 18.26
C ASP A 68 15.94 -4.55 18.98
N ALA A 69 16.98 -5.29 18.62
CA ALA A 69 17.28 -6.59 19.23
C ALA A 69 17.62 -6.50 20.74
N GLU A 70 18.01 -5.32 21.21
CA GLU A 70 18.38 -5.03 22.61
C GLU A 70 17.19 -4.49 23.42
N GLY A 71 16.01 -4.34 22.81
CA GLY A 71 14.84 -3.77 23.46
C GLY A 71 14.79 -2.24 23.46
N LYS A 72 15.74 -1.56 22.80
CA LYS A 72 15.77 -0.09 22.77
C LYS A 72 14.86 0.46 21.67
N PRO A 73 14.12 1.55 21.93
CA PRO A 73 13.32 2.21 20.92
C PRO A 73 14.23 2.94 19.92
N VAL A 74 14.09 2.62 18.65
CA VAL A 74 14.77 3.27 17.52
C VAL A 74 13.73 3.98 16.67
N LYS A 75 13.92 5.29 16.46
CA LYS A 75 13.03 6.10 15.63
C LYS A 75 13.15 5.70 14.16
N LEU A 76 12.03 5.35 13.55
CA LEU A 76 11.97 5.07 12.12
C LEU A 76 11.79 6.37 11.33
N ILE A 77 12.66 6.60 10.35
CA ILE A 77 12.61 7.75 9.46
C ILE A 77 12.02 7.31 8.11
N PHE A 78 10.91 7.93 7.73
CA PHE A 78 10.26 7.69 6.44
C PHE A 78 10.52 8.90 5.53
N PRO A 79 11.57 8.87 4.68
CA PRO A 79 12.02 10.06 3.95
C PRO A 79 10.98 10.62 2.98
N ASN A 80 10.03 9.79 2.55
CA ASN A 80 8.98 10.16 1.60
C ASN A 80 7.70 10.69 2.28
N ILE A 81 7.66 10.81 3.61
CA ILE A 81 6.51 11.28 4.37
C ILE A 81 6.98 12.45 5.25
N GLN A 82 6.51 13.65 4.95
CA GLN A 82 6.90 14.87 5.64
C GLN A 82 5.76 15.36 6.54
N LYS A 83 6.10 15.89 7.72
CA LYS A 83 5.14 16.58 8.59
C LYS A 83 4.56 17.77 7.82
N GLN A 84 3.28 18.06 7.99
CA GLN A 84 2.82 19.41 7.63
C GLN A 84 3.60 20.39 8.49
N GLY A 85 4.28 21.36 7.85
CA GLY A 85 4.95 22.43 8.57
C GLY A 85 3.92 23.10 9.48
N GLY A 86 4.14 23.03 10.80
CA GLY A 86 3.42 23.85 11.74
C GLY A 86 3.97 25.26 11.64
N GLU A 87 3.11 26.21 11.29
CA GLU A 87 3.26 27.61 11.72
C GLU A 87 3.20 27.69 13.25
#